data_AF-A0A2E5CF71-F1
#
_entry.id   AF-A0A2E5CF71-F1
#
_cell.length_a   1.000
_cell.length_b   1.000
_cell.length_c   1.000
_cell.angle_alpha   90.00
_cell.angle_beta   90.00
_cell.angle_gamma   90.00
#
_symmetry.space_group_name_H-M   'P 1'
#
loop_
_entity.id
_entity.type
_entity.pdbx_description
1 polymer ?
#
loop_
_entity_poly.entity_id
_entity_poly.type
_entity_poly.pdbx_seq_one_letter_code
_entity_poly.pdbx_strand_id
1 'polypeptide(L)' 'MFDTMAEIVGFCPEVVARMSVPRKPMEQLGREVFDVDGNRVTSQFLSLIQNIEQFI' A
#
# COMPACT_ATOMS: atom_id res chain seq x y z
N MET A 1 7.50 27.41 -22.60
CA MET A 1 8.33 26.61 -21.68
C MET A 1 7.40 26.20 -20.56
N PHE A 2 6.84 25.00 -20.61
CA PHE A 2 5.94 24.51 -19.56
C PHE A 2 6.80 23.97 -18.45
N ASP A 3 6.99 24.79 -17.41
CA ASP A 3 7.61 24.38 -16.16
C ASP A 3 6.48 23.81 -15.27
N THR A 4 6.00 22.62 -15.62
CA THR A 4 5.06 21.89 -14.75
C THR A 4 5.88 21.31 -13.60
N MET A 5 6.00 22.07 -12.52
CA MET A 5 6.48 21.59 -11.23
C MET A 5 5.57 20.45 -10.79
N ALA A 6 6.04 19.22 -10.86
CA ALA A 6 5.32 18.07 -10.33
C ALA A 6 5.26 18.19 -8.80
N GLU A 7 4.06 18.07 -8.23
CA GLU A 7 3.87 18.02 -6.78
C GLU A 7 4.26 16.63 -6.26
N ILE A 8 5.08 16.59 -5.20
CA ILE A 8 5.45 15.33 -4.53
C ILE A 8 4.38 15.00 -3.50
N VAL A 9 3.62 13.94 -3.75
CA VAL A 9 2.62 13.41 -2.82
C VAL A 9 3.22 12.29 -1.98
N GLY A 10 3.27 12.49 -0.66
CA GLY A 10 3.70 11.46 0.28
C GLY A 10 2.62 10.39 0.46
N PHE A 11 2.87 9.18 -0.04
CA PHE A 11 1.89 8.09 -0.02
C PHE A 11 2.50 6.77 0.48
N CYS A 12 1.90 6.20 1.53
CA CYS A 12 2.26 4.87 2.03
C CYS A 12 1.04 3.94 1.93
N PRO A 13 1.01 3.01 0.95
CA PRO A 13 -0.13 2.14 0.72
C PRO A 13 -0.54 1.40 2.00
N GLU A 14 0.40 0.77 2.70
CA GLU A 14 0.13 -0.01 3.90
C GLU A 14 -0.56 0.79 5.02
N VAL A 15 -0.22 2.08 5.18
CA VAL A 15 -0.88 2.96 6.16
C VAL A 15 -2.30 3.33 5.70
N VAL A 16 -2.51 3.59 4.41
CA VAL A 16 -3.84 3.83 3.84
C VAL A 16 -4.73 2.58 3.95
N ALA A 17 -4.14 1.38 3.83
CA ALA A 17 -4.76 0.10 4.15
C ALA A 17 -5.04 -0.11 5.64
N ARG A 18 -4.81 0.91 6.49
CA ARG A 18 -5.01 0.88 7.94
C ARG A 18 -4.15 -0.15 8.67
N MET A 19 -3.00 -0.54 8.10
CA MET A 19 -2.02 -1.34 8.84
C MET A 19 -1.34 -0.51 9.92
N SER A 20 -0.92 -1.15 11.00
CA SER A 20 -0.24 -0.48 12.11
C SER A 20 1.17 0.02 11.73
N VAL A 21 1.68 0.96 12.53
CA VAL A 21 3.09 1.36 12.54
C VAL A 21 3.57 1.30 14.00
N PRO A 22 4.49 0.37 14.37
CA PRO A 22 5.10 -0.65 13.53
C PRO A 22 4.11 -1.77 13.15
N ARG A 23 4.47 -2.55 12.13
CA ARG A 23 3.80 -3.77 11.71
C ARG A 23 4.83 -4.86 11.41
N LYS A 24 4.37 -6.10 11.36
CA LYS A 24 5.23 -7.25 11.03
C LYS A 24 5.75 -7.11 9.60
N PRO A 25 6.97 -7.60 9.32
CA PRO A 25 7.43 -7.79 7.95
C PRO A 25 6.47 -8.70 7.18
N MET A 26 6.37 -8.47 5.88
CA MET A 26 5.48 -9.18 4.99
C MET A 26 6.20 -9.49 3.68
N GLU A 27 5.89 -10.63 3.06
CA GLU A 27 6.43 -11.03 1.77
C GLU A 27 5.33 -11.44 0.81
N GLN A 28 5.56 -11.20 -0.49
CA GLN A 28 4.66 -11.61 -1.56
C GLN A 28 5.02 -13.03 -2.02
N LEU A 29 4.04 -13.92 -2.03
CA LEU A 29 4.11 -15.26 -2.59
C LEU A 29 3.06 -15.40 -3.70
N GLY A 30 3.49 -15.28 -4.96
CA GLY A 30 2.59 -15.27 -6.11
C GLY A 30 1.67 -14.04 -6.11
N ARG A 31 0.36 -14.25 -6.03
CA ARG A 31 -0.65 -13.17 -5.99
C ARG A 31 -1.05 -12.77 -4.57
N GLU A 32 -0.44 -13.37 -3.57
CA GLU A 32 -0.83 -13.28 -2.18
C GLU A 32 0.32 -12.68 -1.37
N VAL A 33 -0.02 -11.97 -0.29
CA VAL A 33 0.95 -11.39 0.65
C VAL A 33 0.72 -12.04 2.01
N PHE A 34 1.81 -12.43 2.68
CA PHE A 34 1.79 -13.06 3.99
C PHE A 34 2.71 -12.32 4.96
N ASP A 35 2.36 -12.33 6.25
CA ASP A 35 3.30 -11.93 7.30
C ASP A 35 4.24 -13.08 7.72
N VAL A 36 5.20 -12.77 8.56
CA VAL A 36 6.19 -13.75 9.08
C VAL A 36 5.59 -14.91 9.88
N ASP A 37 4.35 -14.79 10.35
CA ASP A 37 3.65 -15.87 11.07
C ASP A 37 2.82 -16.74 10.12
N GLY A 38 2.82 -16.42 8.81
CA GLY A 38 2.02 -17.11 7.80
C GLY A 38 0.59 -16.61 7.68
N ASN A 39 0.23 -15.48 8.31
CA ASN A 39 -1.09 -14.89 8.13
C ASN A 39 -1.20 -14.24 6.75
N ARG A 40 -2.26 -14.57 6.01
CA ARG A 40 -2.56 -13.94 4.73
C ARG A 40 -3.06 -12.51 4.94
N VAL A 41 -2.38 -11.53 4.35
CA VAL A 41 -2.65 -10.08 4.49
C VAL A 41 -2.98 -9.39 3.16
N THR A 42 -3.19 -10.15 2.09
CA THR A 42 -3.53 -9.64 0.75
C THR A 42 -4.76 -8.74 0.73
N SER A 43 -5.80 -9.09 1.50
CA SER A 43 -7.07 -8.36 1.53
C SER A 43 -6.92 -6.90 1.95
N GLN A 44 -5.94 -6.61 2.79
CA GLN A 44 -5.64 -5.27 3.28
C GLN A 44 -5.17 -4.36 2.13
N PHE A 45 -4.51 -4.92 1.11
CA PHE A 45 -4.08 -4.17 -0.07
C PHE A 45 -5.18 -3.97 -1.11
N LEU A 46 -6.28 -4.75 -1.07
CA LEU A 46 -7.33 -4.68 -2.09
C LEU A 46 -8.16 -3.38 -1.98
N SER A 47 -8.34 -2.84 -0.78
CA SER A 47 -9.08 -1.58 -0.58
C SER A 47 -8.38 -0.37 -1.20
N LEU A 48 -7.06 -0.45 -1.42
CA LEU A 48 -6.28 0.58 -2.11
C LEU A 48 -6.52 0.60 -3.60
N ILE A 49 -6.50 -0.57 -4.24
CA ILE A 49 -6.63 -0.67 -5.70
C ILE A 49 -7.94 -0.01 -6.17
N GLN A 50 -9.01 -0.14 -5.37
CA GLN A 50 -10.31 0.43 -5.70
C GLN A 50 -10.38 1.96 -5.54
N ASN A 51 -9.48 2.57 -4.77
CA ASN A 51 -9.55 3.99 -4.42
C ASN A 51 -8.28 4.75 -4.79
N ILE A 52 -7.35 4.15 -5.54
CA ILE A 52 -6.02 4.74 -5.76
C ILE A 52 -6.11 6.09 -6.46
N GLU A 53 -7.06 6.26 -7.39
CA GLU A 53 -7.36 7.53 -8.08
C GLU A 53 -7.87 8.65 -7.16
N GLN A 54 -8.32 8.35 -5.93
CA GLN A 54 -8.69 9.37 -4.95
C GLN A 54 -7.46 9.93 -4.20
N PHE A 55 -6.29 9.31 -4.37
CA PHE A 55 -5.07 9.63 -3.65
C PHE A 55 -3.93 10.16 -4.54
N ILE A 56 -4.11 10.20 -5.86
CA ILE A 56 -3.18 10.72 -6.89
C ILE A 56 -3.90 11.76 -7.72
#